data_AF-A0A543L205-F1
#
_entry.id   AF-A0A543L205-F1
#
_cell.length_a   1.000
_cell.length_b   1.000
_cell.length_c   1.000
_cell.angle_alpha   90.00
_cell.angle_beta   90.00
_cell.angle_gamma   90.00
#
_symmetry.space_group_name_H-M   'P 1'
#
loop_
_entity.id
_entity.type
_entity.pdbx_description
1 polymer ?
#
loop_
_entity_poly.entity_id
_entity_poly.type
_entity_poly.pdbx_seq_one_letter_code
_entity_poly.pdbx_strand_id
1 'polypeptide(L)'
;MDKTYADTVRLLLAVAPDVFANDIFAMKGGTAINLFVRDMPRLSVDIDVVYLPWQTPRDEALQAINQELAAIATRVAPLGVQTRLVRAKDLGDTKLIVENDANQVKIEVNVVFRGSVLPVERRPLSAKTSDLFGVEFELPVLAGVPDSPCA
;
A
#
# COMPACT_ATOMS: atom_id res chain seq x y z
N MET A 1 17.30 14.87 -2.55
CA MET A 1 16.43 13.78 -3.05
C MET A 1 16.27 14.00 -4.55
N ASP A 2 16.39 12.97 -5.39
CA ASP A 2 16.11 13.09 -6.83
C ASP A 2 14.66 13.57 -7.03
N LYS A 3 14.42 14.49 -7.96
CA LYS A 3 13.10 15.09 -8.21
C LYS A 3 12.09 14.02 -8.66
N THR A 4 12.47 13.15 -9.59
CA THR A 4 11.61 12.07 -10.10
C THR A 4 11.20 11.12 -8.97
N TYR A 5 12.12 10.85 -8.04
CA TYR A 5 11.83 10.06 -6.86
C TYR A 5 10.82 10.74 -5.93
N ALA A 6 11.06 12.01 -5.58
CA ALA A 6 10.16 12.76 -4.73
C ALA A 6 8.74 12.82 -5.32
N ASP A 7 8.62 12.97 -6.64
CA ASP A 7 7.34 13.01 -7.34
C ASP A 7 6.62 11.65 -7.33
N THR A 8 7.36 10.54 -7.45
CA THR A 8 6.77 9.20 -7.28
C THR A 8 6.29 8.96 -5.84
N VAL A 9 7.03 9.41 -4.82
CA VAL A 9 6.59 9.30 -3.42
C VAL A 9 5.37 10.17 -3.15
N ARG A 10 5.28 11.37 -3.73
CA ARG A 10 4.07 12.21 -3.64
C ARG A 10 2.86 11.50 -4.22
N LEU A 11 3.00 10.86 -5.38
CA LEU A 11 1.92 10.06 -5.96
C LEU A 11 1.52 8.92 -5.01
N LEU A 12 2.49 8.21 -4.44
CA LEU A 12 2.22 7.14 -3.47
C LEU A 12 1.45 7.65 -2.26
N LEU A 13 1.92 8.73 -1.64
CA LEU A 13 1.30 9.30 -0.43
C LEU A 13 -0.11 9.86 -0.71
N ALA A 14 -0.36 10.35 -1.92
CA ALA A 14 -1.69 10.78 -2.34
C ALA A 14 -2.66 9.59 -2.53
N VAL A 15 -2.16 8.46 -3.05
CA VAL A 15 -2.97 7.26 -3.36
C VAL A 15 -3.20 6.38 -2.14
N ALA A 16 -2.23 6.29 -1.22
CA ALA A 16 -2.25 5.32 -0.13
C ALA A 16 -3.51 5.41 0.77
N PRO A 17 -4.01 6.59 1.18
CA PRO A 17 -5.23 6.67 1.98
C PRO A 17 -6.44 5.97 1.34
N ASP A 18 -6.62 6.12 0.02
CA ASP A 18 -7.70 5.46 -0.71
C ASP A 18 -7.51 3.95 -0.86
N VAL A 19 -6.28 3.46 -0.86
CA VAL A 19 -5.97 2.01 -0.88
C VAL A 19 -6.41 1.32 0.40
N PHE A 20 -6.32 2.03 1.53
CA PHE A 20 -6.65 1.51 2.86
C PHE A 20 -7.96 2.08 3.43
N ALA A 21 -8.81 2.68 2.59
CA ALA A 21 -10.18 3.04 2.92
C ALA A 21 -11.10 1.79 2.92
N ASN A 22 -10.63 0.70 3.51
CA ASN A 22 -11.29 -0.60 3.70
C ASN A 22 -10.61 -1.35 4.87
N ASP A 23 -11.23 -2.43 5.32
CA ASP A 23 -10.74 -3.24 6.44
C ASP A 23 -10.11 -4.58 6.00
N ILE A 24 -9.96 -4.82 4.69
CA ILE A 24 -9.47 -6.10 4.17
C ILE A 24 -7.97 -6.09 3.87
N PHE A 25 -7.34 -4.92 3.81
CA PHE A 25 -5.92 -4.76 3.50
C PHE A 25 -5.11 -4.19 4.66
N ALA A 26 -3.89 -4.70 4.79
CA ALA A 26 -2.83 -4.07 5.57
C ALA A 26 -1.55 -3.95 4.73
N MET A 27 -0.81 -2.86 4.93
CA MET A 27 0.44 -2.60 4.25
C MET A 27 1.55 -3.49 4.80
N LYS A 28 2.39 -4.02 3.92
CA LYS A 28 3.56 -4.81 4.28
C LYS A 28 4.79 -4.37 3.48
N GLY A 29 5.90 -5.07 3.70
CA GLY A 29 7.06 -5.01 2.83
C GLY A 29 7.94 -3.77 3.05
N GLY A 30 8.80 -3.50 2.06
CA GLY A 30 9.85 -2.50 2.18
C GLY A 30 9.33 -1.08 2.34
N THR A 31 8.24 -0.74 1.65
CA THR A 31 7.65 0.61 1.67
C THR A 31 6.98 0.91 3.00
N ALA A 32 6.28 -0.06 3.61
CA ALA A 32 5.72 0.09 4.94
C ALA A 32 6.81 0.44 5.97
N ILE A 33 7.92 -0.32 5.98
CA ILE A 33 9.05 -0.06 6.87
C ILE A 33 9.67 1.31 6.57
N ASN A 34 9.75 1.69 5.30
CA ASN A 34 10.38 2.93 4.87
C ASN A 34 9.60 4.17 5.33
N LEU A 35 8.27 4.17 5.16
CA LEU A 35 7.41 5.33 5.42
C LEU A 35 6.95 5.43 6.87
N PHE A 36 6.75 4.30 7.56
CA PHE A 36 6.11 4.26 8.89
C PHE A 36 7.05 3.85 10.03
N VAL A 37 8.30 3.44 9.74
CA VAL A 37 9.23 2.94 10.78
C VAL A 37 10.61 3.59 10.72
N ARG A 38 11.25 3.67 9.54
CA ARG A 38 12.70 3.97 9.46
C ARG A 38 13.09 5.35 8.93
N ASP A 39 12.17 6.31 8.80
CA ASP A 39 12.49 7.66 8.30
C ASP A 39 13.08 7.67 6.86
N MET A 40 12.52 6.83 5.99
CA MET A 40 12.86 6.70 4.57
C MET A 40 14.36 6.52 4.26
N PRO A 41 15.03 5.47 4.77
CA PRO A 41 16.46 5.27 4.55
C PRO A 41 16.79 4.82 3.13
N ARG A 42 15.79 4.40 2.35
CA ARG A 42 15.95 3.93 0.97
C ARG A 42 14.75 4.29 0.09
N LEU A 43 14.90 4.08 -1.21
CA LEU A 43 13.82 4.16 -2.18
C LEU A 43 12.93 2.90 -2.07
N SER A 44 11.62 3.09 -1.92
CA SER A 44 10.61 2.04 -2.01
C SER A 44 9.27 2.71 -2.33
N VAL A 45 8.67 2.39 -3.48
CA VAL A 45 7.52 3.13 -4.04
C VAL A 45 6.36 2.23 -4.50
N ASP A 46 6.43 0.94 -4.21
CA ASP A 46 5.31 0.01 -4.40
C ASP A 46 4.49 -0.09 -3.12
N ILE A 47 3.17 -0.19 -3.25
CA ILE A 47 2.23 -0.45 -2.15
C ILE A 47 1.95 -1.95 -2.12
N ASP A 48 2.75 -2.64 -1.33
CA ASP A 48 2.55 -4.05 -1.02
C ASP A 48 1.46 -4.23 0.05
N VAL A 49 0.42 -5.00 -0.25
CA VAL A 49 -0.65 -5.29 0.70
C VAL A 49 -0.85 -6.79 0.93
N VAL A 50 -1.35 -7.11 2.12
CA VAL A 50 -1.87 -8.44 2.46
C VAL A 50 -3.38 -8.40 2.60
N TYR A 51 -4.06 -9.43 2.11
CA TYR A 51 -5.49 -9.64 2.37
C TYR A 51 -5.68 -10.32 3.74
N LEU A 52 -6.39 -9.67 4.65
CA LEU A 52 -6.51 -10.05 6.06
C LEU A 52 -7.47 -11.22 6.35
N PRO A 53 -8.67 -11.33 5.72
CA PRO A 53 -9.63 -12.39 6.02
C PRO A 53 -9.18 -13.80 5.57
N TRP A 54 -8.30 -14.44 6.33
CA TRP A 54 -7.67 -15.70 5.93
C TRP A 54 -8.63 -16.90 5.87
N GLN A 55 -9.72 -16.86 6.63
CA GLN A 55 -10.73 -17.91 6.66
C GLN A 55 -11.61 -17.90 5.40
N THR A 56 -11.64 -16.79 4.64
CA THR A 56 -12.42 -16.70 3.40
C THR A 56 -11.94 -17.75 2.41
N PRO A 57 -12.83 -18.50 1.74
CA PRO A 57 -12.45 -19.40 0.65
C PRO A 57 -11.63 -18.70 -0.42
N ARG A 58 -10.78 -19.45 -1.14
CA ARG A 58 -9.84 -18.86 -2.11
C ARG A 58 -10.55 -18.01 -3.16
N ASP A 59 -11.57 -18.58 -3.80
CA ASP A 59 -12.26 -17.94 -4.91
C ASP A 59 -13.03 -16.69 -4.47
N GLU A 60 -13.66 -16.75 -3.29
CA GLU A 60 -14.34 -15.59 -2.68
C GLU A 60 -13.35 -14.47 -2.31
N ALA A 61 -12.17 -14.81 -1.78
CA ALA A 61 -11.16 -13.81 -1.48
C ALA A 61 -10.61 -13.17 -2.77
N LEU A 62 -10.38 -13.97 -3.81
CA LEU A 62 -9.98 -13.41 -5.12
C LEU A 62 -11.07 -12.46 -5.62
N GLN A 63 -12.35 -12.82 -5.55
CA GLN A 63 -13.44 -11.93 -5.93
C GLN A 63 -13.45 -10.63 -5.12
N ALA A 64 -13.31 -10.71 -3.79
CA ALA A 64 -13.25 -9.55 -2.91
C ALA A 64 -12.05 -8.64 -3.24
N ILE A 65 -10.89 -9.22 -3.52
CA ILE A 65 -9.68 -8.48 -3.92
C ILE A 65 -9.91 -7.75 -5.25
N ASN A 66 -10.47 -8.43 -6.25
CA ASN A 66 -10.75 -7.84 -7.56
C ASN A 66 -11.75 -6.67 -7.43
N GLN A 67 -12.82 -6.86 -6.65
CA GLN A 67 -13.81 -5.81 -6.38
C GLN A 67 -13.19 -4.61 -5.67
N GLU A 68 -12.34 -4.85 -4.67
CA GLU A 68 -11.69 -3.77 -3.93
C GLU A 68 -10.67 -3.03 -4.80
N LEU A 69 -9.89 -3.71 -5.64
CA LEU A 69 -8.98 -3.03 -6.57
C LEU A 69 -9.75 -2.15 -7.57
N ALA A 70 -10.91 -2.59 -8.06
CA ALA A 70 -11.78 -1.76 -8.89
C ALA A 70 -12.39 -0.56 -8.12
N ALA A 71 -12.75 -0.77 -6.84
CA ALA A 71 -13.22 0.30 -5.97
C ALA A 71 -12.12 1.33 -5.69
N ILE A 72 -10.88 0.89 -5.41
CA ILE A 72 -9.70 1.76 -5.26
C ILE A 72 -9.50 2.59 -6.54
N ALA A 73 -9.56 1.95 -7.71
CA ALA A 73 -9.42 2.65 -8.99
C ALA A 73 -10.46 3.78 -9.15
N THR A 74 -11.68 3.57 -8.67
CA THR A 74 -12.74 4.59 -8.68
C THR A 74 -12.47 5.70 -7.65
N ARG A 75 -11.99 5.35 -6.45
CA ARG A 75 -11.70 6.32 -5.37
C ARG A 75 -10.54 7.25 -5.71
N VAL A 76 -9.52 6.77 -6.42
CA VAL A 76 -8.35 7.59 -6.79
C VAL A 76 -8.57 8.42 -8.05
N ALA A 77 -9.60 8.15 -8.85
CA ALA A 77 -9.86 8.87 -10.10
C ALA A 77 -9.95 10.41 -9.95
N PRO A 78 -10.56 10.98 -8.88
CA PRO A 78 -10.57 12.42 -8.65
C PRO A 78 -9.19 13.06 -8.46
N LEU A 79 -8.13 12.27 -8.21
CA LEU A 79 -6.75 12.75 -8.13
C LEU A 79 -6.16 13.08 -9.52
N GLY A 80 -6.90 12.86 -10.61
CA GLY A 80 -6.43 13.09 -11.98
C GLY A 80 -5.46 12.04 -12.50
N VAL A 81 -5.42 10.87 -11.87
CA VAL A 81 -4.55 9.74 -12.22
C VAL A 81 -5.26 8.76 -13.16
N GLN A 82 -4.49 8.06 -13.97
CA GLN A 82 -4.94 6.91 -14.73
C GLN A 82 -4.75 5.63 -13.92
N THR A 83 -5.66 4.68 -14.10
CA THR A 83 -5.64 3.40 -13.39
C THR A 83 -5.73 2.24 -14.36
N ARG A 84 -4.98 1.16 -14.08
CA ARG A 84 -4.99 -0.06 -14.89
C ARG A 84 -4.91 -1.29 -14.00
N LEU A 85 -5.97 -2.11 -14.04
CA LEU A 85 -5.98 -3.43 -13.44
C LEU A 85 -5.09 -4.38 -14.24
N VAL A 86 -4.29 -5.18 -13.55
CA VAL A 86 -3.37 -6.15 -14.14
C VAL A 86 -3.70 -7.54 -13.64
N ARG A 87 -4.06 -8.42 -14.59
CA ARG A 87 -4.31 -9.84 -14.34
C ARG A 87 -3.02 -10.62 -14.19
N ALA A 88 -2.96 -11.41 -13.12
CA ALA A 88 -2.03 -12.54 -13.04
C ALA A 88 -2.70 -13.76 -13.67
N LYS A 89 -1.93 -14.57 -14.42
CA LYS A 89 -2.45 -15.83 -15.00
C LYS A 89 -3.08 -16.67 -13.88
N ASP A 90 -4.31 -17.11 -14.11
CA ASP A 90 -5.10 -18.00 -13.24
C ASP A 90 -5.45 -17.45 -11.83
N LEU A 91 -5.23 -16.16 -11.56
CA LEU A 91 -5.46 -15.54 -10.24
C LEU A 91 -6.36 -14.29 -10.26
N GLY A 92 -6.83 -13.86 -11.44
CA GLY A 92 -7.58 -12.61 -11.60
C GLY A 92 -6.71 -11.35 -11.48
N ASP A 93 -7.33 -10.19 -11.31
CA ASP A 93 -6.63 -8.93 -11.04
C ASP A 93 -6.05 -8.96 -9.62
N THR A 94 -4.72 -8.93 -9.53
CA THR A 94 -3.97 -8.97 -8.26
C THR A 94 -3.12 -7.73 -8.07
N LYS A 95 -3.18 -6.83 -9.06
CA LYS A 95 -2.37 -5.63 -9.12
C LYS A 95 -3.16 -4.50 -9.75
N LEU A 96 -3.06 -3.33 -9.14
CA LEU A 96 -3.55 -2.08 -9.70
C LEU A 96 -2.35 -1.17 -9.94
N ILE A 97 -2.24 -0.68 -11.17
CA ILE A 97 -1.28 0.36 -11.53
C ILE A 97 -2.00 1.70 -11.46
N VAL A 98 -1.41 2.66 -10.75
CA VAL A 98 -1.88 4.05 -10.69
C VAL A 98 -0.77 4.93 -11.23
N GLU A 99 -1.08 5.77 -12.22
CA GLU A 99 -0.07 6.57 -12.91
C GLU A 99 -0.56 7.98 -13.24
N ASN A 100 0.38 8.93 -13.21
CA ASN A 100 0.21 10.25 -13.81
C ASN A 100 1.19 10.39 -14.98
N ASP A 101 1.29 11.58 -15.58
CA ASP A 101 2.10 11.80 -16.79
C ASP A 101 3.56 11.35 -16.68
N ALA A 102 4.14 11.33 -15.47
CA ALA A 102 5.56 11.09 -15.27
C ALA A 102 5.90 9.96 -14.27
N ASN A 103 4.94 9.52 -13.46
CA ASN A 103 5.20 8.62 -12.33
C ASN A 103 4.16 7.51 -12.25
N GLN A 104 4.57 6.38 -11.68
CA GLN A 104 3.74 5.20 -11.50
C GLN A 104 3.94 4.62 -10.10
N VAL A 105 2.83 4.21 -9.48
CA VAL A 105 2.79 3.46 -8.23
C VAL A 105 2.02 2.16 -8.48
N LYS A 106 2.54 1.05 -7.96
CA LYS A 106 1.90 -0.26 -8.06
C LYS A 106 1.33 -0.66 -6.72
N ILE A 107 0.08 -1.09 -6.74
CA ILE A 107 -0.59 -1.71 -5.59
C ILE A 107 -0.61 -3.20 -5.86
N GLU A 108 0.09 -3.99 -5.04
CA GLU A 108 0.27 -5.43 -5.25
C GLU A 108 -0.30 -6.22 -4.07
N VAL A 109 -1.25 -7.10 -4.35
CA VAL A 109 -1.94 -7.91 -3.34
C VAL A 109 -1.32 -9.31 -3.29
N ASN A 110 -0.84 -9.73 -2.12
CA ASN A 110 -0.44 -11.13 -1.94
C ASN A 110 -1.67 -12.04 -1.81
N VAL A 111 -1.92 -12.83 -2.85
CA VAL A 111 -3.06 -13.79 -2.90
C VAL A 111 -2.71 -15.20 -2.46
N VAL A 112 -1.42 -15.52 -2.33
CA VAL A 112 -0.95 -16.87 -1.96
C VAL A 112 -0.96 -17.03 -0.44
N PHE A 113 -0.35 -16.07 0.26
CA PHE A 113 -0.32 -16.03 1.73
C PHE A 113 -1.31 -14.96 2.21
N ARG A 114 -2.50 -15.42 2.57
CA ARG A 114 -3.58 -14.60 3.14
C ARG A 114 -3.53 -14.64 4.66
N GLY A 115 -4.01 -13.58 5.31
CA GLY A 115 -3.85 -13.34 6.74
C GLY A 115 -2.46 -12.85 7.10
N SER A 116 -2.26 -12.59 8.39
CA SER A 116 -0.97 -12.20 8.94
C SER A 116 -0.67 -12.97 10.23
N VAL A 117 0.60 -13.30 10.43
CA VAL A 117 1.11 -13.77 11.73
C VAL A 117 1.39 -12.58 12.65
N LEU A 118 1.84 -11.46 12.06
CA LEU A 118 2.10 -10.22 12.75
C LEU A 118 0.79 -9.45 12.96
N PRO A 119 0.61 -8.76 14.10
CA PRO A 119 -0.56 -7.91 14.30
C PRO A 119 -0.59 -6.76 13.29
N VAL A 120 -1.79 -6.31 12.96
CA VAL A 120 -2.03 -5.09 12.19
C VAL A 120 -2.12 -3.93 13.17
N GLU A 121 -1.30 -2.90 12.95
CA GLU A 121 -1.31 -1.68 13.76
C GLU A 121 -1.61 -0.50 12.86
N ARG A 122 -2.46 0.43 13.32
CA ARG A 122 -2.54 1.74 12.67
C ARG A 122 -1.32 2.53 13.07
N ARG A 123 -0.52 2.93 12.09
CA ARG A 123 0.71 3.68 12.32
C ARG A 123 0.68 5.00 11.56
N PRO A 124 1.06 6.13 12.19
CA PRO A 124 1.31 7.36 11.47
C PRO A 124 2.55 7.23 10.61
N LEU A 125 2.64 8.06 9.56
CA LEU A 125 3.90 8.27 8.86
C LEU A 125 5.00 8.65 9.86
N SER A 126 6.23 8.22 9.58
CA SER A 126 7.39 8.64 10.35
C SER A 126 7.56 10.16 10.27
N ALA A 127 8.03 10.78 11.36
CA ALA A 127 8.10 12.24 11.49
C ALA A 127 8.81 12.88 10.28
N LYS A 128 9.93 12.29 9.84
CA LYS A 128 10.67 12.79 8.69
C LYS A 128 9.90 12.66 7.37
N THR A 129 9.10 11.60 7.19
CA THR A 129 8.24 11.47 6.00
C THR A 129 7.17 12.54 5.98
N SER A 130 6.50 12.76 7.12
CA SER A 130 5.50 13.81 7.25
C SER A 130 6.09 15.19 7.00
N ASP A 131 7.21 15.52 7.64
CA ASP A 131 7.89 16.81 7.47
C ASP A 131 8.34 17.05 6.02
N LEU A 132 8.90 16.03 5.36
CA LEU A 132 9.45 16.18 4.01
C LEU A 132 8.38 16.39 2.94
N PHE A 133 7.22 15.77 3.11
CA PHE A 133 6.15 15.80 2.11
C PHE A 133 4.94 16.65 2.52
N GLY A 134 4.90 17.15 3.75
CA GLY A 134 3.82 18.00 4.26
C GLY A 134 2.47 17.28 4.33
N VAL A 135 2.48 15.99 4.67
CA VAL A 135 1.27 15.15 4.74
C VAL A 135 1.23 14.33 6.03
N GLU A 136 0.04 14.12 6.56
CA GLU A 136 -0.19 13.39 7.80
C GLU A 136 -1.40 12.47 7.65
N PHE A 137 -1.20 11.19 7.92
CA PHE A 137 -2.25 10.17 8.01
C PHE A 137 -1.70 8.91 8.68
N GLU A 138 -2.60 7.99 9.03
CA GLU A 138 -2.24 6.67 9.57
C GLU A 138 -2.83 5.54 8.73
N LEU A 139 -2.03 4.52 8.44
CA LEU A 139 -2.45 3.33 7.69
C LEU A 139 -2.36 2.06 8.54
N PRO A 140 -3.16 1.03 8.23
CA PRO A 140 -2.97 -0.31 8.78
C PRO A 140 -1.68 -0.90 8.21
N VAL A 141 -0.70 -1.17 9.08
CA VAL A 141 0.61 -1.71 8.72
C VAL A 141 0.86 -2.99 9.53
N LEU A 142 1.42 -4.03 8.90
CA LEU A 142 1.90 -5.19 9.66
C LEU A 142 3.06 -4.76 10.55
N ALA A 143 2.95 -5.03 11.86
CA ALA A 143 3.97 -4.67 12.82
C ALA A 143 5.33 -5.25 12.40
N GLY A 144 6.27 -4.38 12.02
CA GLY A 144 7.68 -4.77 11.96
C GLY A 144 8.13 -5.14 13.38
N VAL A 145 8.98 -6.16 13.52
CA VAL A 145 9.61 -6.55 14.80
C VAL A 145 9.93 -5.27 15.59
N PRO A 146 9.49 -5.16 16.86
CA PRO A 146 9.51 -3.91 17.61
C PRO A 146 10.89 -3.26 17.59
N ASP A 147 10.90 -1.93 17.60
CA ASP A 147 12.04 -1.19 18.13
C ASP A 147 12.34 -1.79 19.49
N SER A 148 13.43 -2.57 19.56
CA SER A 148 13.98 -2.94 20.85
C SER A 148 14.23 -1.62 21.57
N PRO A 149 13.70 -1.39 22.78
CA PRO A 149 14.21 -0.29 23.57
C PRO A 149 15.71 -0.55 23.67
N CYS A 150 16.52 0.43 23.22
CA CYS A 150 17.94 0.41 23.53
C CYS A 150 18.06 0.18 25.04
N ALA A 151 18.64 -0.96 25.40
CA ALA A 151 19.20 -1.20 26.71
C ALA A 151 20.50 -0.41 26.85
#